data_AF-A0A0R3XBR2-F1
#
_entry.id   AF-A0A0R3XBR2-F1
#
_cell.length_a   1.000
_cell.length_b   1.000
_cell.length_c   1.000
_cell.angle_alpha   90.00
_cell.angle_beta   90.00
_cell.angle_gamma   90.00
#
_symmetry.space_group_name_H-M   'P 1'
#
loop_
_entity.id
_entity.type
_entity.pdbx_description
1 polymer ?
#
loop_
_entity_poly.entity_id
_entity_poly.type
_entity_poly.pdbx_seq_one_letter_code
_entity_poly.pdbx_strand_id
1 'polypeptide(L)'
;LQVALLGRWSGWVGYPKDSVNWSREEKLVKLPCYEMLYDGGEQCWNGPSRSVKVKMIFGVENRLVSAEEPPRCTYKMKLETPAACHHDPSKLMEMHTEL
;
A
#
# COMPACT_ATOMS: atom_id res chain seq x y z
N LEU A 1 20.79 18.00 -1.56
CA LEU A 1 19.42 17.46 -1.74
C LEU A 1 18.82 17.34 -0.36
N GLN A 2 17.70 18.02 -0.08
CA GLN A 2 17.00 17.86 1.19
C GLN A 2 16.04 16.67 1.05
N VAL A 3 16.19 15.69 1.93
CA VAL A 3 15.31 14.52 1.98
C VAL A 3 14.01 14.94 2.68
N ALA A 4 12.86 14.60 2.11
CA ALA A 4 11.56 14.83 2.74
C ALA A 4 10.86 13.49 3.02
N LEU A 5 10.40 13.29 4.25
CA LEU A 5 9.62 12.11 4.60
C LEU A 5 8.18 12.25 4.10
N LEU A 6 7.73 11.36 3.22
CA LEU A 6 6.37 11.40 2.68
C LEU A 6 5.32 10.77 3.61
N GLY A 7 5.72 9.92 4.55
CA GLY A 7 4.81 9.27 5.49
C GLY A 7 5.40 8.01 6.11
N ARG A 8 4.69 7.49 7.12
CA ARG A 8 4.90 6.17 7.73
C ARG A 8 3.73 5.27 7.37
N TRP A 9 3.95 3.96 7.35
CA TRP A 9 2.88 2.99 7.08
C TRP A 9 1.69 3.22 8.01
N SER A 10 0.53 3.52 7.42
CA SER A 10 -0.72 3.80 8.13
C SER A 10 -1.76 2.69 7.91
N GLY A 11 -1.63 1.93 6.82
CA GLY A 11 -2.48 0.77 6.53
C GLY A 11 -2.82 0.65 5.05
N TRP A 12 -3.69 -0.30 4.74
CA TRP A 12 -4.27 -0.45 3.40
C TRP A 12 -5.39 0.57 3.18
N VAL A 13 -5.43 1.16 2.00
CA VAL A 13 -6.55 2.02 1.61
C VAL A 13 -7.81 1.16 1.46
N GLY A 14 -8.90 1.61 2.09
CA GLY A 14 -10.17 0.88 2.07
C GLY A 14 -10.25 -0.28 3.06
N TYR A 15 -9.30 -0.39 4.01
CA TYR A 15 -9.34 -1.39 5.07
C TYR A 15 -10.67 -1.32 5.87
N PRO A 16 -11.51 -2.37 5.85
CA PRO A 16 -12.80 -2.35 6.53
C PRO A 16 -12.61 -2.33 8.05
N LYS A 17 -13.33 -1.46 8.78
CA LYS A 17 -13.17 -1.34 10.25
C LYS A 17 -13.64 -2.59 11.00
N ASP A 18 -14.68 -3.24 10.49
CA ASP A 18 -15.23 -4.48 11.03
C ASP A 18 -14.31 -5.69 10.80
N SER A 19 -13.32 -5.56 9.90
CA SER A 19 -12.36 -6.63 9.61
C SER A 19 -11.52 -7.05 10.81
N VAL A 20 -11.44 -6.25 11.86
CA VAL A 20 -10.80 -6.64 13.13
C VAL A 20 -11.36 -7.96 13.64
N ASN A 21 -12.67 -8.19 13.48
CA ASN A 21 -13.38 -9.37 13.96
C ASN A 21 -13.42 -10.53 12.97
N TRP A 22 -12.87 -10.37 11.76
CA TRP A 22 -12.88 -11.42 10.74
C TRP A 22 -11.84 -12.51 11.03
N SER A 23 -12.17 -13.74 10.59
CA SER A 23 -11.24 -14.86 10.63
C SER A 23 -10.00 -14.60 9.74
N ARG A 24 -8.97 -15.44 9.89
CA ARG A 24 -7.76 -15.37 9.05
C ARG A 24 -8.09 -15.63 7.57
N GLU A 25 -8.92 -16.62 7.31
CA GLU A 25 -9.39 -17.02 5.98
C GLU A 25 -10.22 -15.91 5.34
N GLU A 26 -11.12 -15.30 6.13
CA GLU A 26 -11.90 -14.16 5.67
C GLU A 26 -11.02 -12.97 5.32
N LYS A 27 -10.01 -12.66 6.14
CA LYS A 27 -9.05 -11.59 5.87
C LYS A 27 -8.26 -11.84 4.59
N LEU A 28 -7.81 -13.08 4.36
CA LEU A 28 -7.07 -13.47 3.14
C LEU A 28 -7.89 -13.26 1.86
N VAL A 29 -9.20 -13.50 1.91
CA VAL A 29 -10.07 -13.38 0.73
C VAL A 29 -10.62 -11.96 0.57
N LYS A 30 -10.92 -11.27 1.67
CA LYS A 30 -11.72 -10.03 1.66
C LYS A 30 -10.89 -8.75 1.82
N LEU A 31 -9.65 -8.81 2.32
CA LEU A 31 -8.86 -7.59 2.52
C LEU A 31 -8.33 -7.01 1.20
N PRO A 32 -8.48 -5.69 0.98
CA PRO A 32 -7.87 -5.03 -0.17
C PRO A 32 -6.37 -4.82 0.06
N CYS A 33 -5.52 -5.56 -0.64
CA CYS A 33 -4.06 -5.50 -0.52
C CYS A 33 -3.36 -4.88 -1.75
N TYR A 34 -4.01 -3.92 -2.43
CA TYR A 34 -3.51 -3.35 -3.69
C TYR A 34 -3.16 -1.85 -3.62
N GLU A 35 -3.48 -1.16 -2.53
CA GLU A 35 -3.12 0.25 -2.35
C GLU A 35 -2.74 0.55 -0.90
N MET A 36 -1.50 0.97 -0.72
CA MET A 36 -0.87 1.26 0.55
C MET A 36 -1.01 2.75 0.90
N LEU A 37 -1.34 3.07 2.15
CA LEU A 37 -1.33 4.43 2.69
C LEU A 37 -0.11 4.63 3.60
N TYR A 38 0.69 5.63 3.25
CA TYR A 38 1.69 6.20 4.14
C TYR A 38 1.29 7.61 4.50
N ASP A 39 1.19 7.90 5.79
CA ASP A 39 0.66 9.16 6.31
C ASP A 39 1.53 9.70 7.46
N GLY A 40 1.27 10.92 7.91
CA GLY A 40 2.04 11.55 8.99
C GLY A 40 3.49 11.81 8.61
N GLY A 41 3.73 12.19 7.35
CA GLY A 41 5.03 12.61 6.86
C GLY A 41 5.46 13.97 7.41
N GLU A 42 6.59 14.47 6.91
CA GLU A 42 7.12 15.76 7.30
C GLU A 42 6.14 16.88 6.98
N GLN A 43 6.01 17.86 7.89
CA GLN A 43 5.12 19.00 7.72
C GLN A 43 5.46 19.78 6.44
N CYS A 44 4.47 19.99 5.60
CA CYS A 44 4.58 20.78 4.39
C CYS A 44 4.38 22.27 4.68
N TRP A 45 5.14 23.13 4.00
CA TRP A 45 4.89 24.57 4.05
C TRP A 45 3.54 24.89 3.39
N ASN A 46 2.64 25.56 4.12
CA ASN A 46 1.28 25.88 3.67
C ASN A 46 0.54 24.67 3.07
N GLY A 47 0.66 23.52 3.75
CA GLY A 47 0.00 22.28 3.36
C GLY A 47 -0.20 21.34 4.55
N PRO A 48 -0.87 20.21 4.32
CA PRO A 48 -0.97 19.17 5.34
C PRO A 48 0.40 18.53 5.60
N SER A 49 0.50 17.69 6.63
CA SER A 49 1.60 16.74 6.72
C SER A 49 1.63 15.90 5.44
N ARG A 50 2.83 15.63 4.92
CA ARG A 50 2.95 14.86 3.68
C ARG A 50 2.31 13.48 3.83
N SER A 51 1.71 13.00 2.75
CA SER A 51 1.17 11.64 2.66
C SER A 51 1.39 11.08 1.25
N VAL A 52 1.46 9.75 1.13
CA VAL A 52 1.55 9.09 -0.17
C VAL A 52 0.65 7.85 -0.21
N LYS A 53 -0.09 7.71 -1.31
CA LYS A 53 -0.76 6.46 -1.67
C LYS A 53 0.07 5.73 -2.71
N VAL A 54 0.40 4.48 -2.43
CA VAL A 54 1.18 3.63 -3.33
C VAL A 54 0.28 2.53 -3.86
N LYS A 55 -0.10 2.63 -5.14
CA LYS A 55 -0.89 1.61 -5.83
C LYS A 55 0.04 0.53 -6.35
N MET A 56 -0.19 -0.70 -5.92
CA MET A 56 0.51 -1.87 -6.40
C MET A 56 -0.12 -2.34 -7.71
N ILE A 57 0.71 -2.57 -8.72
CA ILE A 57 0.32 -3.13 -10.00
C ILE A 57 1.18 -4.35 -10.29
N PHE A 58 0.63 -5.29 -11.05
CA PHE A 58 1.37 -6.48 -11.46
C PHE A 58 2.65 -6.11 -12.21
N GLY A 59 3.75 -6.75 -11.84
CA GLY A 59 5.03 -6.66 -12.53
C GLY A 59 5.96 -7.80 -12.09
N VAL A 60 6.94 -8.13 -12.92
CA VAL A 60 7.91 -9.22 -12.64
C VAL A 60 9.06 -8.77 -11.74
N GLU A 61 9.19 -7.46 -11.52
CA GLU A 61 10.23 -6.84 -10.69
C GLU A 61 9.61 -5.78 -9.78
N ASN A 62 10.30 -5.45 -8.70
CA ASN A 62 9.93 -4.34 -7.83
C ASN A 62 10.42 -3.03 -8.44
N ARG A 63 9.50 -2.25 -9.03
CA ARG A 63 9.86 -1.02 -9.75
C ARG A 63 8.83 0.09 -9.54
N LEU A 64 9.31 1.27 -9.15
CA LEU A 64 8.47 2.47 -9.12
C LEU A 64 8.24 2.96 -10.55
N VAL A 65 6.99 2.92 -11.01
CA VAL A 65 6.59 3.27 -12.38
C VAL A 65 6.23 4.74 -12.51
N SER A 66 5.57 5.30 -11.50
CA SER A 66 5.27 6.73 -11.47
C SER A 66 5.23 7.28 -10.05
N ALA A 67 5.53 8.58 -9.95
CA ALA A 67 5.40 9.38 -8.75
C ALA A 67 4.89 10.76 -9.15
N GLU A 68 3.75 11.14 -8.60
CA GLU A 68 3.05 12.39 -8.94
C GLU A 68 2.60 13.09 -7.65
N GLU A 69 2.55 14.42 -7.67
CA GLU A 69 2.01 15.27 -6.60
C GLU A 69 0.80 16.04 -7.15
N PRO A 70 -0.39 15.42 -7.28
CA PRO A 70 -1.53 16.11 -7.89
C PRO A 70 -2.06 17.23 -6.99
N PRO A 71 -2.37 16.98 -5.69
CA PRO A 71 -2.47 18.04 -4.69
C PRO A 71 -1.12 18.27 -4.02
N ARG A 72 -0.88 19.51 -3.55
CA ARG A 72 0.32 19.86 -2.79
C ARG A 72 0.53 18.90 -1.61
N CYS A 73 1.74 18.36 -1.49
CA CYS A 73 2.20 17.49 -0.42
C CYS A 73 1.40 16.20 -0.25
N THR A 74 0.60 15.82 -1.25
CA THR A 74 -0.11 14.55 -1.30
C THR A 74 0.31 13.82 -2.55
N TYR A 75 1.00 12.71 -2.37
CA TYR A 75 1.63 11.99 -3.47
C TYR A 75 0.83 10.76 -3.88
N LYS A 76 0.93 10.41 -5.15
CA LYS A 76 0.44 9.14 -5.71
C LYS A 76 1.59 8.45 -6.42
N MET A 77 1.75 7.17 -6.12
CA MET A 77 2.78 6.33 -6.71
C MET A 77 2.20 5.07 -7.29
N LYS A 78 2.80 4.57 -8.38
CA LYS A 78 2.52 3.24 -8.93
C LYS A 78 3.75 2.38 -8.76
N LEU A 79 3.60 1.25 -8.09
CA LEU A 79 4.66 0.28 -7.83
C LEU A 79 4.33 -1.02 -8.57
N GLU A 80 5.15 -1.38 -9.54
CA GLU A 80 5.19 -2.75 -10.06
C GLU A 80 5.82 -3.67 -9.03
N THR A 81 5.22 -4.84 -8.83
CA THR A 81 5.77 -5.85 -7.92
C THR A 81 5.16 -7.24 -8.18
N PRO A 82 5.96 -8.32 -8.06
CA PRO A 82 5.43 -9.69 -8.09
C PRO A 82 4.40 -9.95 -6.98
N ALA A 83 4.44 -9.20 -5.89
CA ALA A 83 3.46 -9.32 -4.80
C ALA A 83 2.03 -8.93 -5.22
N ALA A 84 1.88 -8.17 -6.30
CA ALA A 84 0.57 -7.79 -6.85
C ALA A 84 -0.02 -8.88 -7.77
N CYS A 85 0.68 -10.01 -7.98
CA CYS A 85 0.09 -11.15 -8.67
C CYS A 85 -1.12 -11.65 -7.90
N HIS A 86 -2.25 -11.76 -8.60
CA HIS A 86 -3.43 -12.44 -8.09
C HIS A 86 -3.09 -13.92 -7.89
N HIS A 87 -2.69 -14.26 -6.68
CA HIS A 87 -2.71 -15.63 -6.24
C HIS A 87 -4.12 -15.93 -5.76
N ASP A 88 -4.67 -17.05 -6.19
CA ASP A 88 -5.86 -17.61 -5.59
C ASP A 88 -5.65 -17.63 -4.06
N PRO A 89 -6.59 -17.12 -3.23
CA PRO A 89 -6.43 -17.10 -1.78
C PRO A 89 -6.07 -18.47 -1.19
N SER A 90 -6.54 -19.55 -1.82
CA SER A 90 -6.21 -20.93 -1.48
C SER A 90 -4.72 -21.23 -1.75
N LYS A 91 -4.17 -20.73 -2.87
CA LYS A 91 -2.73 -20.85 -3.20
C LYS A 91 -1.83 -19.98 -2.32
N LEU A 92 -2.32 -18.85 -1.81
CA LEU A 92 -1.59 -18.03 -0.82
C LEU A 92 -1.41 -18.77 0.51
N MET A 93 -2.42 -19.55 0.92
CA MET A 93 -2.36 -20.37 2.13
C MET A 93 -1.31 -21.49 2.01
N GLU A 94 -1.14 -22.07 0.82
CA GLU A 94 -0.15 -23.12 0.54
C GLU A 94 1.29 -22.60 0.54
N MET A 95 1.56 -21.40 -0.01
CA MET A 95 2.92 -20.83 -0.07
C MET A 95 3.49 -20.41 1.29
N HIS A 96 2.66 -20.14 2.30
CA HIS A 96 3.11 -19.68 3.62
C HIS A 96 3.39 -20.82 4.61
N THR A 97 3.42 -22.08 4.14
CA THR A 97 3.57 -23.28 5.00
C THR A 97 4.96 -23.89 5.00
N GLU A 98 5.92 -23.34 4.24
CA GLU A 98 7.27 -23.87 4.13
C GLU A 98 8.30 -22.88 4.70
N LEU A 99 8.37 -22.78 6.04
CA LEU A 99 9.53 -22.29 6.80
C LEU A 99 9.65 -23.05 8.13
#